data_AF-A0A5E4M523-F1
#
_entry.id   AF-A0A5E4M523-F1
#
_cell.length_a   1.000
_cell.length_b   1.000
_cell.length_c   1.000
_cell.angle_alpha   90.00
_cell.angle_beta   90.00
_cell.angle_gamma   90.00
#
_symmetry.space_group_name_H-M   'P 1'
#
loop_
_entity.id
_entity.type
_entity.pdbx_description
1 polymer ?
#
loop_
_entity_poly.entity_id
_entity_poly.type
_entity_poly.pdbx_seq_one_letter_code
_entity_poly.pdbx_strand_id
1 'polypeptide(L)'
;MKVLNNIILTGRTKYEQNDATTLKSYFESYETVILILLMYKILSKINIASKILQSPEADIGKAADLIKSTLQIIEAIRMNIDILIEEANNKALKWNVTPQFSNKRTIKVKRFYDELCQDQRLSQGCQYFKIQVLYRCIDTVVTQMQTRYVELESCNSVFDMTKLLVIENYNLITSFPDLLTTFYLFLTLPVTVASAERLFSKLKLIKSYLRNTMSQTRLSGLAMISIENERAKKLNMSALIKSFAQDRSRKKLF
;
A
#
# COMPACT_ATOMS: atom_id res chain seq x y z
N MET A 1 -15.60 -10.25 34.25
CA MET A 1 -16.78 -10.78 34.99
C MET A 1 -16.78 -10.47 36.48
N LYS A 2 -15.70 -10.74 37.24
CA LYS A 2 -15.67 -10.42 38.69
C LYS A 2 -15.93 -8.93 39.00
N VAL A 3 -15.35 -8.03 38.20
CA VAL A 3 -15.55 -6.58 38.33
C VAL A 3 -17.01 -6.18 38.06
N LEU A 4 -17.60 -6.67 36.97
CA LEU A 4 -19.01 -6.42 36.64
C LEU A 4 -19.94 -6.97 37.72
N ASN A 5 -19.70 -8.19 38.21
CA ASN A 5 -20.47 -8.76 39.32
C ASN A 5 -20.37 -7.92 40.60
N ASN A 6 -19.18 -7.35 40.87
CA ASN A 6 -19.00 -6.46 42.01
C ASN A 6 -19.81 -5.16 41.83
N ILE A 7 -19.72 -4.51 40.66
CA ILE A 7 -20.48 -3.28 40.36
C ILE A 7 -22.01 -3.52 40.41
N ILE A 8 -22.48 -4.70 39.99
CA ILE A 8 -23.90 -5.08 40.09
C ILE A 8 -24.35 -5.16 41.55
N LEU A 9 -23.48 -5.65 42.45
CA LEU A 9 -23.81 -5.83 43.87
C LEU A 9 -23.57 -4.58 44.73
N THR A 10 -22.55 -3.78 44.40
CA THR A 10 -22.07 -2.65 45.23
C THR A 10 -22.22 -1.29 44.56
N GLY A 11 -22.80 -1.22 43.35
CA GLY A 11 -22.92 0.02 42.58
C GLY A 11 -23.71 1.08 43.34
N ARG A 12 -23.28 2.34 43.27
CA ARG A 12 -23.90 3.45 44.01
C ARG A 12 -25.23 3.87 43.40
N THR A 13 -25.30 3.85 42.07
CA THR A 13 -26.51 4.23 41.32
C THR A 13 -27.14 3.02 40.65
N LYS A 14 -28.48 3.02 40.57
CA LYS A 14 -29.23 1.98 39.86
C LYS A 14 -28.91 1.95 38.35
N TYR A 15 -28.48 3.07 37.80
CA TYR A 15 -27.98 3.18 36.44
C TYR A 15 -26.69 2.38 36.24
N GLU A 16 -25.68 2.57 37.09
CA GLU A 16 -24.41 1.81 37.04
C GLU A 16 -24.65 0.30 37.17
N GLN A 17 -25.55 -0.10 38.08
CA GLN A 17 -25.91 -1.51 38.27
C GLN A 17 -26.56 -2.07 37.00
N ASN A 18 -27.55 -1.36 36.42
CA ASN A 18 -28.20 -1.78 35.19
C ASN A 18 -27.23 -1.84 34.00
N ASP A 19 -26.34 -0.86 33.85
CA ASP A 19 -25.35 -0.83 32.77
C ASP A 19 -24.31 -1.96 32.92
N ALA A 20 -23.92 -2.26 34.17
CA ALA A 20 -23.08 -3.42 34.44
C ALA A 20 -23.82 -4.75 34.13
N THR A 21 -25.13 -4.84 34.39
CA THR A 21 -25.92 -6.04 34.01
C THR A 21 -26.05 -6.22 32.50
N THR A 22 -26.24 -5.14 31.73
CA THR A 22 -26.36 -5.19 30.26
C THR A 22 -25.02 -5.53 29.62
N LEU A 23 -23.90 -4.95 30.11
CA LEU A 23 -22.57 -5.31 29.64
C LEU A 23 -22.23 -6.76 29.96
N LYS A 24 -22.61 -7.25 31.14
CA LYS A 24 -22.41 -8.66 31.52
C LYS A 24 -23.12 -9.60 30.55
N SER A 25 -24.40 -9.36 30.25
CA SER A 25 -25.16 -10.19 29.32
C SER A 25 -24.61 -10.12 27.89
N TYR A 26 -24.05 -8.97 27.49
CA TYR A 26 -23.35 -8.84 26.22
C TYR A 26 -22.09 -9.71 26.16
N PHE A 27 -21.20 -9.64 27.15
CA PHE A 27 -19.98 -10.46 27.20
C PHE A 27 -20.22 -11.96 27.41
N GLU A 28 -21.37 -12.34 27.97
CA GLU A 28 -21.82 -13.74 28.09
C GLU A 28 -22.52 -14.25 26.83
N SER A 29 -22.74 -13.41 25.82
CA SER A 29 -23.36 -13.85 24.57
C SER A 29 -22.43 -14.72 23.75
N TYR A 30 -22.99 -15.77 23.13
CA TYR A 30 -22.23 -16.67 22.27
C TYR A 30 -21.62 -15.96 21.06
N GLU A 31 -22.31 -14.95 20.51
CA GLU A 31 -21.79 -14.11 19.43
C GLU A 31 -20.47 -13.40 19.81
N THR A 32 -20.36 -12.90 21.05
CA THR A 32 -19.10 -12.26 21.51
C THR A 32 -17.96 -13.24 21.66
N VAL A 33 -18.21 -14.48 22.08
CA VAL A 33 -17.18 -15.52 22.17
C VAL A 33 -16.58 -15.81 20.80
N ILE A 34 -17.42 -15.94 19.77
CA ILE A 34 -16.95 -16.14 18.38
C ILE A 34 -16.15 -14.93 17.90
N LEU A 35 -16.65 -13.71 18.14
CA LEU A 35 -15.97 -12.48 17.73
C LEU A 35 -14.59 -12.35 18.37
N ILE A 36 -14.47 -12.59 19.67
CA ILE A 36 -13.19 -12.53 20.38
C ILE A 36 -12.22 -13.57 19.80
N LEU A 37 -12.69 -14.78 19.51
CA LEU A 37 -11.86 -15.84 18.93
C LEU A 37 -11.39 -15.49 17.52
N LEU A 38 -12.28 -14.94 16.69
CA LEU A 38 -11.94 -14.43 15.36
C LEU A 38 -10.89 -13.32 15.45
N MET A 39 -11.16 -12.30 16.28
CA MET A 39 -10.25 -11.16 16.48
C MET A 39 -8.88 -11.62 16.97
N TYR A 40 -8.82 -12.56 17.91
CA TYR A 40 -7.57 -13.13 18.38
C TYR A 40 -6.80 -13.84 17.26
N LYS A 41 -7.46 -14.68 16.45
CA LYS A 41 -6.79 -15.41 15.35
C LYS A 41 -6.25 -14.45 14.29
N ILE A 42 -7.03 -13.44 13.90
CA ILE A 42 -6.58 -12.45 12.91
C ILE A 42 -5.46 -11.58 13.50
N LEU A 43 -5.70 -10.96 14.65
CA LEU A 43 -4.77 -9.99 15.23
C LEU A 43 -3.45 -10.64 15.65
N SER A 44 -3.45 -11.89 16.10
CA SER A 44 -2.20 -12.60 16.43
C SER A 44 -1.30 -12.75 15.20
N LYS A 45 -1.86 -13.07 14.02
CA LYS A 45 -1.11 -13.18 12.77
C LYS A 45 -0.62 -11.83 12.28
N ILE A 46 -1.50 -10.81 12.31
CA ILE A 46 -1.14 -9.45 11.94
C ILE A 46 -0.05 -8.89 12.85
N ASN A 47 -0.13 -9.13 14.16
CA ASN A 47 0.86 -8.63 15.13
C ASN A 47 2.24 -9.24 14.90
N ILE A 48 2.33 -10.53 14.55
CA ILE A 48 3.60 -11.18 14.19
C ILE A 48 4.21 -10.48 12.97
N ALA A 49 3.44 -10.32 11.89
CA ALA A 49 3.90 -9.62 10.70
C ALA A 49 4.30 -8.17 11.02
N SER A 50 3.49 -7.46 11.79
CA SER A 50 3.71 -6.06 12.17
C SER A 50 5.01 -5.87 12.96
N LYS A 51 5.34 -6.79 13.88
CA LYS A 51 6.61 -6.73 14.63
C LYS A 51 7.81 -6.94 13.73
N ILE A 52 7.72 -7.86 12.77
CA ILE A 52 8.82 -8.11 11.83
C ILE A 52 9.02 -6.91 10.90
N LEU A 53 7.92 -6.31 10.41
CA LEU A 53 7.96 -5.12 9.56
C LEU A 53 8.54 -3.89 10.25
N GLN A 54 8.38 -3.77 11.57
CA GLN A 54 8.91 -2.65 12.35
C GLN A 54 10.35 -2.87 12.82
N SER A 55 10.94 -4.03 12.54
CA SER A 55 12.33 -4.29 12.89
C SER A 55 13.28 -3.47 12.00
N PRO A 56 14.41 -2.98 12.54
CA PRO A 56 15.35 -2.15 11.78
C PRO A 56 16.07 -2.91 10.66
N GLU A 57 16.05 -4.26 10.70
CA GLU A 57 16.65 -5.15 9.71
C GLU A 57 15.66 -5.57 8.60
N ALA A 58 14.44 -5.01 8.61
CA ALA A 58 13.40 -5.37 7.66
C ALA A 58 13.74 -4.91 6.24
N ASP A 59 13.80 -5.87 5.32
CA ASP A 59 13.91 -5.63 3.88
C ASP A 59 12.51 -5.48 3.26
N ILE A 60 12.32 -4.53 2.36
CA ILE A 60 11.07 -4.26 1.64
C ILE A 60 10.61 -5.50 0.85
N GLY A 61 11.54 -6.26 0.25
CA GLY A 61 11.21 -7.49 -0.47
C GLY A 61 10.67 -8.57 0.47
N LYS A 62 11.38 -8.81 1.59
CA LYS A 62 10.93 -9.76 2.63
C LYS A 62 9.62 -9.29 3.27
N ALA A 63 9.42 -7.99 3.43
CA ALA A 63 8.20 -7.38 3.92
C ALA A 63 7.01 -7.70 3.00
N ALA A 64 7.19 -7.57 1.68
CA ALA A 64 6.16 -7.94 0.71
C ALA A 64 5.79 -9.43 0.81
N ASP A 65 6.78 -10.32 0.86
CA ASP A 65 6.54 -11.77 1.01
C ASP A 65 5.82 -12.11 2.33
N LEU A 66 6.16 -11.43 3.42
CA LEU A 66 5.50 -11.61 4.72
C LEU A 66 4.05 -11.13 4.71
N ILE A 67 3.76 -10.00 4.07
CA ILE A 67 2.40 -9.49 3.92
C ILE A 67 1.57 -10.46 3.07
N LYS A 68 2.13 -10.94 1.95
CA LYS A 68 1.51 -11.96 1.09
C LYS A 68 1.21 -13.26 1.83
N SER A 69 2.17 -13.75 2.61
CA SER A 69 2.00 -14.95 3.45
C SER A 69 0.92 -14.75 4.51
N THR A 70 0.88 -13.57 5.13
CA THR A 70 -0.14 -13.23 6.14
C THR A 70 -1.54 -13.15 5.53
N LEU A 71 -1.65 -12.57 4.33
CA LEU A 71 -2.90 -12.52 3.56
C LEU A 71 -3.42 -13.93 3.26
N GLN A 72 -2.57 -14.83 2.75
CA GLN A 72 -2.95 -16.22 2.48
C GLN A 72 -3.44 -16.93 3.74
N ILE A 73 -2.83 -16.68 4.90
CA ILE A 73 -3.27 -17.25 6.18
C ILE A 73 -4.66 -16.72 6.56
N ILE A 74 -4.93 -15.42 6.38
CA ILE A 74 -6.24 -14.83 6.71
C ILE A 74 -7.32 -15.35 5.75
N GLU A 75 -7.00 -15.49 4.46
CA GLU A 75 -7.90 -16.10 3.47
C GLU A 75 -8.18 -17.58 3.80
N ALA A 76 -7.20 -18.32 4.30
CA ALA A 76 -7.40 -19.69 4.77
C ALA A 76 -8.35 -19.76 5.99
N ILE A 77 -8.36 -18.74 6.86
CA ILE A 77 -9.34 -18.65 7.96
C ILE A 77 -10.76 -18.49 7.40
N ARG A 78 -10.93 -17.70 6.33
CA ARG A 78 -12.23 -17.53 5.64
C ARG A 78 -12.78 -18.84 5.11
N MET A 79 -11.93 -19.68 4.50
CA MET A 79 -12.34 -20.97 3.95
C MET A 79 -12.69 -22.00 5.03
N ASN A 80 -12.06 -21.91 6.20
CA ASN A 80 -12.21 -22.86 7.30
C ASN A 80 -13.02 -22.29 8.48
N ILE A 81 -14.08 -21.53 8.21
CA ILE A 81 -14.91 -20.91 9.27
C ILE A 81 -15.60 -21.96 10.16
N ASP A 82 -15.89 -23.15 9.65
CA ASP A 82 -16.56 -24.17 10.46
C ASP A 82 -15.67 -24.69 11.59
N ILE A 83 -14.34 -24.80 11.36
CA ILE A 83 -13.36 -25.11 12.42
C ILE A 83 -13.37 -24.01 13.48
N LEU A 84 -13.49 -22.75 13.07
CA LEU A 84 -13.53 -21.61 13.97
C LEU A 84 -14.79 -21.65 14.88
N ILE A 85 -15.92 -22.08 14.33
CA ILE A 85 -17.17 -22.23 15.08
C ILE A 85 -17.08 -23.41 16.06
N GLU A 86 -16.47 -24.52 15.65
CA GLU A 86 -16.27 -25.66 16.53
C GLU A 86 -15.35 -25.32 17.72
N GLU A 87 -14.23 -24.61 17.46
CA GLU A 87 -13.38 -24.09 18.52
C GLU A 87 -14.14 -23.12 19.46
N ALA A 88 -15.02 -22.29 18.91
CA ALA A 88 -15.84 -21.37 19.69
C ALA A 88 -16.87 -22.12 20.56
N ASN A 89 -17.48 -23.19 20.05
CA ASN A 89 -18.37 -24.07 20.83
C ASN A 89 -17.65 -24.67 22.03
N ASN A 90 -16.45 -25.22 21.80
CA ASN A 90 -15.63 -25.82 22.84
C ASN A 90 -15.22 -24.80 23.91
N LYS A 91 -14.94 -23.55 23.53
CA LYS A 91 -14.64 -22.48 24.50
C LYS A 91 -15.89 -21.95 25.22
N ALA A 92 -17.01 -21.82 24.53
CA ALA A 92 -18.28 -21.40 25.12
C ALA A 92 -18.72 -22.36 26.23
N LEU A 93 -18.65 -23.67 25.98
CA LEU A 93 -18.91 -24.70 26.98
C LEU A 93 -17.99 -24.56 28.21
N LYS A 94 -16.69 -24.32 28.00
CA LYS A 94 -15.72 -24.08 29.10
C LYS A 94 -16.04 -22.82 29.91
N TRP A 95 -16.66 -21.82 29.30
CA TRP A 95 -17.02 -20.56 29.96
C TRP A 95 -18.46 -20.55 30.50
N ASN A 96 -19.15 -21.70 30.50
CA ASN A 96 -20.55 -21.85 30.91
C ASN A 96 -21.52 -20.97 30.09
N VAL A 97 -21.19 -20.70 28.82
CA VAL A 97 -22.04 -19.99 27.86
C VAL A 97 -22.73 -21.02 26.98
N THR A 98 -24.05 -20.92 26.82
CA THR A 98 -24.81 -21.81 25.93
C THR A 98 -24.49 -21.48 24.46
N PRO A 99 -24.04 -22.46 23.65
CA PRO A 99 -23.68 -22.24 22.25
C PRO A 99 -24.92 -22.17 21.36
N GLN A 100 -25.74 -21.13 21.54
CA GLN A 100 -26.91 -20.87 20.72
C GLN A 100 -26.90 -19.40 20.27
N PHE A 101 -27.19 -19.19 18.99
CA PHE A 101 -27.38 -17.86 18.43
C PHE A 101 -28.72 -17.29 18.88
N SER A 102 -28.73 -16.01 19.25
CA SER A 102 -29.97 -15.32 19.57
C SER A 102 -30.81 -15.12 18.31
N ASN A 103 -32.00 -15.73 18.28
CA ASN A 103 -32.94 -15.51 17.18
C ASN A 103 -33.57 -14.12 17.31
N LYS A 104 -33.24 -13.22 16.37
CA LYS A 104 -33.93 -11.92 16.27
C LYS A 104 -35.32 -12.12 15.67
N ARG A 105 -36.30 -11.38 16.18
CA ARG A 105 -37.65 -11.35 15.63
C ARG A 105 -37.61 -10.98 14.15
N THR A 106 -38.13 -11.83 13.29
CA THR A 106 -38.29 -11.54 11.86
C THR A 106 -39.50 -10.64 11.63
N ILE A 107 -39.30 -9.50 10.96
CA ILE A 107 -40.40 -8.63 10.53
C ILE A 107 -41.02 -9.24 9.27
N LYS A 108 -42.33 -9.53 9.32
CA LYS A 108 -43.10 -9.94 8.14
C LYS A 108 -43.61 -8.71 7.40
N VAL A 109 -43.35 -8.64 6.10
CA VAL A 109 -43.85 -7.56 5.22
C VAL A 109 -45.16 -8.04 4.56
N LYS A 110 -46.11 -7.12 4.36
CA LYS A 110 -47.39 -7.41 3.69
C LYS A 110 -47.13 -7.69 2.21
N ARG A 111 -47.66 -8.80 1.68
CA ARG A 111 -47.54 -9.20 0.26
C ARG A 111 -48.75 -8.72 -0.53
N PHE A 112 -48.53 -8.28 -1.77
CA PHE A 112 -49.63 -7.97 -2.71
C PHE A 112 -49.99 -9.18 -3.58
N TYR A 113 -51.23 -9.21 -4.09
CA TYR A 113 -51.84 -10.39 -4.73
C TYR A 113 -51.05 -10.94 -5.93
N ASP A 114 -50.35 -10.07 -6.68
CA ASP A 114 -49.62 -10.43 -7.91
C ASP A 114 -48.10 -10.59 -7.77
N GLU A 115 -47.54 -10.50 -6.56
CA GLU A 115 -46.08 -10.63 -6.37
C GLU A 115 -45.62 -12.08 -6.53
N LEU A 116 -44.88 -12.36 -7.61
CA LEU A 116 -44.35 -13.70 -7.93
C LEU A 116 -43.11 -14.11 -7.12
N CYS A 117 -42.40 -13.15 -6.52
CA CYS A 117 -41.17 -13.41 -5.73
C CYS A 117 -41.35 -13.02 -4.26
N GLN A 118 -40.73 -13.79 -3.36
CA GLN A 118 -40.57 -13.42 -1.96
C GLN A 118 -39.13 -12.98 -1.71
N ASP A 119 -38.94 -11.87 -1.00
CA ASP A 119 -37.66 -11.54 -0.38
C ASP A 119 -37.31 -12.62 0.65
N GLN A 120 -36.45 -13.57 0.27
CA GLN A 120 -35.88 -14.54 1.20
C GLN A 120 -34.85 -13.85 2.09
N ARG A 121 -35.34 -13.16 3.12
CA ARG A 121 -34.45 -12.71 4.21
C ARG A 121 -33.94 -13.96 4.92
N LEU A 122 -32.61 -14.07 5.06
CA LEU A 122 -31.94 -15.14 5.81
C LEU A 122 -32.64 -15.35 7.15
N SER A 123 -33.37 -16.46 7.27
CA SER A 123 -34.33 -16.65 8.37
C SER A 123 -33.69 -17.24 9.63
N GLN A 124 -32.47 -17.78 9.53
CA GLN A 124 -31.70 -18.27 10.67
C GLN A 124 -30.68 -17.24 11.15
N GLY A 125 -30.71 -16.91 12.45
CA GLY A 125 -29.76 -15.98 13.08
C GLY A 125 -28.29 -16.39 12.92
N CYS A 126 -28.01 -17.70 12.91
CA CYS A 126 -26.68 -18.26 12.66
C CYS A 126 -26.12 -17.87 11.28
N GLN A 127 -26.90 -18.08 10.21
CA GLN A 127 -26.46 -17.77 8.84
C GLN A 127 -26.29 -16.27 8.62
N TYR A 128 -27.21 -15.47 9.19
CA TYR A 128 -27.09 -14.02 9.18
C TYR A 128 -25.78 -13.56 9.83
N PHE A 129 -25.45 -14.10 11.01
CA PHE A 129 -24.21 -13.77 11.70
C PHE A 129 -22.96 -14.18 10.91
N LYS A 130 -22.94 -15.39 10.33
CA LYS A 130 -21.84 -15.83 9.46
C LYS A 130 -21.62 -14.84 8.32
N ILE A 131 -22.66 -14.49 7.57
CA ILE A 131 -22.58 -13.64 6.37
C ILE A 131 -22.30 -12.18 6.70
N GLN A 132 -23.12 -11.58 7.56
CA GLN A 132 -23.07 -10.13 7.81
C GLN A 132 -21.96 -9.71 8.75
N VAL A 133 -21.48 -10.61 9.61
CA VAL A 133 -20.49 -10.26 10.63
C VAL A 133 -19.15 -10.94 10.35
N LEU A 134 -19.10 -12.28 10.30
CA LEU A 134 -17.83 -13.00 10.18
C LEU A 134 -17.17 -12.79 8.82
N TYR A 135 -17.87 -13.13 7.74
CA TYR A 135 -17.34 -12.94 6.38
C TYR A 135 -17.08 -11.46 6.10
N ARG A 136 -18.00 -10.56 6.47
CA ARG A 136 -17.81 -9.11 6.34
C ARG A 136 -16.53 -8.62 7.03
N CYS A 137 -16.26 -9.05 8.27
CA CYS A 137 -15.07 -8.64 9.00
C CYS A 137 -13.80 -9.13 8.31
N ILE A 138 -13.74 -10.42 7.97
CA ILE A 138 -12.57 -11.02 7.30
C ILE A 138 -12.34 -10.34 5.95
N ASP A 139 -13.38 -10.19 5.14
CA ASP A 139 -13.30 -9.58 3.81
C ASP A 139 -12.86 -8.12 3.90
N THR A 140 -13.31 -7.37 4.92
CA THR A 140 -12.84 -6.00 5.14
C THR A 140 -11.34 -5.98 5.46
N VAL A 141 -10.87 -6.85 6.35
CA VAL A 141 -9.43 -6.94 6.70
C VAL A 141 -8.59 -7.35 5.50
N VAL A 142 -9.04 -8.36 4.75
CA VAL A 142 -8.37 -8.84 3.54
C VAL A 142 -8.28 -7.73 2.51
N THR A 143 -9.41 -7.06 2.22
CA THR A 143 -9.45 -5.96 1.24
C THR A 143 -8.50 -4.83 1.66
N GLN A 144 -8.49 -4.44 2.93
CA GLN A 144 -7.61 -3.37 3.44
C GLN A 144 -6.13 -3.74 3.39
N MET A 145 -5.78 -5.01 3.59
CA MET A 145 -4.40 -5.47 3.45
C MET A 145 -3.99 -5.60 1.99
N GLN A 146 -4.88 -6.11 1.13
CA GLN A 146 -4.62 -6.24 -0.30
C GLN A 146 -4.43 -4.88 -0.97
N THR A 147 -5.27 -3.89 -0.68
CA THR A 147 -5.13 -2.54 -1.27
C THR A 147 -3.76 -1.92 -0.95
N ARG A 148 -3.27 -2.08 0.28
CA ARG A 148 -1.94 -1.62 0.70
C ARG A 148 -0.80 -2.44 0.11
N TYR A 149 -1.02 -3.74 -0.13
CA TYR A 149 -0.02 -4.63 -0.71
C TYR A 149 0.14 -4.43 -2.22
N VAL A 150 -0.92 -4.11 -2.96
CA VAL A 150 -0.87 -3.88 -4.42
C VAL A 150 0.14 -2.78 -4.79
N GLU A 151 0.22 -1.73 -3.97
CA GLU A 151 1.21 -0.65 -4.15
C GLU A 151 2.65 -1.17 -4.03
N LEU A 152 2.91 -2.08 -3.09
CA LEU A 152 4.21 -2.73 -2.89
C LEU A 152 4.54 -3.74 -3.99
N GLU A 153 3.57 -4.51 -4.47
CA GLU A 153 3.77 -5.51 -5.54
C GLU A 153 4.07 -4.88 -6.91
N SER A 154 3.64 -3.63 -7.11
CA SER A 154 3.98 -2.85 -8.30
C SER A 154 5.44 -2.36 -8.33
N CYS A 155 6.11 -2.36 -7.17
CA CYS A 155 7.47 -1.87 -7.02
C CYS A 155 8.53 -2.96 -7.30
N ASN A 156 8.62 -3.42 -8.54
CA ASN A 156 9.61 -4.43 -8.94
C ASN A 156 11.00 -3.86 -9.24
N SER A 157 11.12 -2.53 -9.38
CA SER A 157 12.38 -1.86 -9.66
C SER A 157 12.57 -0.62 -8.78
N VAL A 158 13.83 -0.20 -8.64
CA VAL A 158 14.18 1.07 -7.98
C VAL A 158 13.47 2.24 -8.66
N PHE A 159 13.26 2.18 -9.98
CA PHE A 159 12.53 3.20 -10.73
C PHE A 159 11.06 3.27 -10.30
N ASP A 160 10.39 2.13 -10.15
CA ASP A 160 9.00 2.09 -9.70
C ASP A 160 8.85 2.61 -8.26
N MET A 161 9.79 2.24 -7.39
CA MET A 161 9.90 2.79 -6.03
C MET A 161 10.11 4.31 -6.03
N THR A 162 11.00 4.82 -6.89
CA THR A 162 11.21 6.28 -7.01
C THR A 162 9.95 6.98 -7.51
N LYS A 163 9.22 6.37 -8.44
CA LYS A 163 7.98 6.91 -8.99
C LYS A 163 6.89 6.99 -7.92
N LEU A 164 6.67 5.90 -7.18
CA LEU A 164 5.70 5.86 -6.08
C LEU A 164 6.03 6.91 -5.00
N LEU A 165 7.28 6.93 -4.52
CA LEU A 165 7.65 7.80 -3.40
C LEU A 165 7.76 9.28 -3.77
N VAL A 166 8.27 9.60 -4.98
CA VAL A 166 8.48 11.00 -5.40
C VAL A 166 7.22 11.61 -6.03
N ILE A 167 6.48 10.85 -6.84
CA ILE A 167 5.32 11.36 -7.59
C ILE A 167 4.03 11.18 -6.80
N GLU A 168 3.77 9.97 -6.30
CA GLU A 168 2.48 9.65 -5.66
C GLU A 168 2.47 10.07 -4.19
N ASN A 169 3.61 9.93 -3.48
CA ASN A 169 3.72 10.16 -2.04
C ASN A 169 4.72 11.27 -1.66
N TYR A 170 4.62 12.43 -2.31
CA TYR A 170 5.53 13.57 -2.11
C TYR A 170 5.69 14.01 -0.65
N ASN A 171 4.63 13.97 0.15
CA ASN A 171 4.68 14.35 1.57
C ASN A 171 5.55 13.41 2.43
N LEU A 172 5.62 12.13 2.05
CA LEU A 172 6.44 11.14 2.74
C LEU A 172 7.92 11.36 2.44
N ILE A 173 8.28 11.57 1.17
CA ILE A 173 9.68 11.71 0.78
C ILE A 173 10.29 13.05 1.19
N THR A 174 9.49 14.11 1.29
CA THR A 174 9.95 15.41 1.82
C THR A 174 10.33 15.33 3.30
N SER A 175 9.79 14.35 4.04
CA SER A 175 10.19 14.07 5.42
C SER A 175 11.57 13.39 5.52
N PHE A 176 12.08 12.83 4.42
CA PHE A 176 13.37 12.12 4.35
C PHE A 176 14.27 12.69 3.22
N PRO A 177 14.91 13.86 3.45
CA PRO A 177 15.69 14.55 2.42
C PRO A 177 16.90 13.75 1.91
N ASP A 178 17.50 12.90 2.76
CA ASP A 178 18.64 12.05 2.38
C ASP A 178 18.24 10.95 1.39
N LEU A 179 17.04 10.39 1.51
CA LEU A 179 16.51 9.42 0.55
C LEU A 179 16.21 10.10 -0.79
N LEU A 180 15.64 11.30 -0.76
CA LEU A 180 15.35 12.06 -1.96
C LEU A 180 16.63 12.36 -2.77
N THR A 181 17.68 12.84 -2.10
CA THR A 181 18.98 13.11 -2.74
C THR A 181 19.62 11.84 -3.28
N THR A 182 19.53 10.72 -2.57
CA THR A 182 20.01 9.41 -3.02
C THR A 182 19.28 8.93 -4.28
N PHE A 183 17.95 9.07 -4.33
CA PHE A 183 17.18 8.71 -5.52
C PHE A 183 17.49 9.62 -6.72
N TYR A 184 17.65 10.92 -6.51
CA TYR A 184 18.10 11.82 -7.58
C TYR A 184 19.50 11.49 -8.08
N LEU A 185 20.43 11.17 -7.17
CA LEU A 185 21.76 10.70 -7.55
C LEU A 185 21.66 9.41 -8.37
N PHE A 186 20.89 8.43 -7.93
CA PHE A 186 20.69 7.18 -8.66
C PHE A 186 20.10 7.39 -10.06
N LEU A 187 19.09 8.26 -10.21
CA LEU A 187 18.46 8.55 -11.51
C LEU A 187 19.37 9.35 -12.46
N THR A 188 20.30 10.14 -11.90
CA THR A 188 21.23 10.98 -12.68
C THR A 188 22.55 10.28 -12.98
N LEU A 189 22.89 9.20 -12.25
CA LEU A 189 24.04 8.37 -12.54
C LEU A 189 23.84 7.70 -13.91
N PRO A 190 24.73 7.92 -14.89
CA PRO A 190 24.64 7.23 -16.17
C PRO A 190 24.86 5.73 -15.93
N VAL A 191 23.79 4.94 -16.02
CA VAL A 191 23.80 3.48 -15.81
C VAL A 191 24.71 2.75 -16.82
N THR A 192 25.09 3.40 -17.92
CA THR A 192 25.93 2.79 -18.96
C THR A 192 27.15 3.64 -19.32
N VAL A 193 28.32 3.01 -19.29
CA VAL A 193 29.59 3.55 -19.82
C VAL A 193 29.49 3.78 -21.34
N ALA A 194 28.57 3.08 -22.01
CA ALA A 194 28.30 3.18 -23.44
C ALA A 194 28.04 4.62 -23.93
N SER A 195 27.34 5.45 -23.14
CA SER A 195 27.16 6.86 -23.47
C SER A 195 28.50 7.58 -23.53
N ALA A 196 29.35 7.44 -22.50
CA ALA A 196 30.69 8.02 -22.47
C ALA A 196 31.60 7.44 -23.57
N GLU A 197 31.57 6.12 -23.83
CA GLU A 197 32.30 5.47 -24.92
C GLU A 197 31.90 6.02 -26.29
N ARG A 198 30.61 6.29 -26.50
CA ARG A 198 30.11 6.94 -27.71
C ARG A 198 30.65 8.36 -27.84
N LEU A 199 30.74 9.12 -26.74
CA LEU A 199 31.38 10.46 -26.75
C LEU A 199 32.87 10.36 -27.12
N PHE A 200 33.62 9.43 -26.51
CA PHE A 200 35.04 9.25 -26.79
C PHE A 200 35.30 8.73 -28.21
N SER A 201 34.45 7.85 -28.73
CA SER A 201 34.52 7.37 -30.11
C SER A 201 34.29 8.52 -31.10
N LYS A 202 33.28 9.37 -30.88
CA LYS A 202 33.07 10.56 -31.70
C LYS A 202 34.21 11.56 -31.59
N LEU A 203 34.75 11.78 -30.39
CA LEU A 203 35.87 12.68 -30.16
C LEU A 203 37.14 12.19 -30.88
N LYS A 204 37.38 10.87 -30.89
CA LYS A 204 38.46 10.24 -31.66
C LYS A 204 38.30 10.51 -33.16
N LEU A 205 37.08 10.40 -33.70
CA LEU A 205 36.80 10.74 -35.10
C LEU A 205 37.06 12.22 -35.41
N ILE A 206 36.60 13.14 -34.55
CA ILE A 206 36.83 14.60 -34.73
C ILE A 206 38.33 14.91 -34.75
N LYS A 207 39.10 14.33 -33.81
CA LYS A 207 40.56 14.50 -33.75
C LYS A 207 41.28 13.88 -34.95
N SER A 208 40.87 12.69 -35.37
CA SER A 208 41.52 11.99 -36.50
C SER A 208 41.21 12.63 -37.85
N TYR A 209 40.00 13.15 -38.04
CA TYR A 209 39.58 13.81 -39.27
C TYR A 209 40.26 15.17 -39.46
N LEU A 210 40.38 15.97 -38.38
CA LEU A 210 40.98 17.30 -38.41
C LEU A 210 42.46 17.29 -37.98
N ARG A 211 43.29 16.41 -38.57
CA ARG A 211 44.68 16.07 -38.17
C ARG A 211 45.70 17.23 -38.01
N ASN A 212 45.27 18.49 -38.03
CA ASN A 212 46.05 19.69 -37.68
C ASN A 212 45.86 20.04 -36.20
N THR A 213 46.92 20.55 -35.55
CA THR A 213 46.88 21.04 -34.17
C THR A 213 45.74 22.04 -33.97
N MET A 214 44.76 21.69 -33.13
CA MET A 214 43.57 22.49 -32.86
C MET A 214 43.52 22.93 -31.40
N SER A 215 43.05 24.15 -31.14
CA SER A 215 42.88 24.65 -29.78
C SER A 215 41.82 23.87 -29.01
N GLN A 216 42.00 23.76 -27.69
CA GLN A 216 41.09 23.05 -26.80
C GLN A 216 39.66 23.61 -26.83
N THR A 217 39.52 24.93 -26.97
CA THR A 217 38.24 25.63 -27.06
C THR A 217 37.44 25.28 -28.31
N ARG A 218 38.12 25.12 -29.45
CA ARG A 218 37.48 24.68 -30.69
C ARG A 218 37.11 23.19 -30.60
N LEU A 219 37.89 22.40 -29.88
CA LEU A 219 37.66 20.96 -29.72
C LEU A 219 36.45 20.69 -28.84
N SER A 220 36.34 21.37 -27.70
CA SER A 220 35.17 21.26 -26.83
C SER A 220 33.90 21.71 -27.55
N GLY A 221 33.96 22.81 -28.32
CA GLY A 221 32.83 23.29 -29.12
C GLY A 221 32.37 22.27 -30.18
N LEU A 222 33.29 21.71 -30.97
CA LEU A 222 32.96 20.69 -31.98
C LEU A 222 32.48 19.37 -31.34
N ALA A 223 33.09 18.96 -30.22
CA ALA A 223 32.63 17.80 -29.48
C ALA A 223 31.19 18.02 -29.00
N MET A 224 30.87 19.18 -28.41
CA MET A 224 29.53 19.48 -27.92
C MET A 224 28.48 19.45 -29.03
N ILE A 225 28.77 20.05 -30.20
CA ILE A 225 27.87 20.01 -31.37
C ILE A 225 27.68 18.57 -31.88
N SER A 226 28.74 17.76 -31.87
CA SER A 226 28.70 16.37 -32.35
C SER A 226 27.97 15.43 -31.39
N ILE A 227 28.07 15.69 -30.09
CA ILE A 227 27.36 14.97 -29.02
C ILE A 227 25.87 15.29 -29.11
N GLU A 228 25.52 16.58 -29.13
CA GLU A 228 24.15 17.09 -29.21
C GLU A 228 23.64 17.21 -30.65
N ASN A 229 24.12 16.38 -31.58
CA ASN A 229 23.84 16.52 -33.01
C ASN A 229 22.33 16.52 -33.33
N GLU A 230 21.53 15.75 -32.60
CA GLU A 230 20.07 15.75 -32.78
C GLU A 230 19.42 17.08 -32.44
N ARG A 231 19.92 17.77 -31.40
CA ARG A 231 19.46 19.12 -31.05
C ARG A 231 20.02 20.15 -32.04
N ALA A 232 21.28 20.00 -32.45
CA ALA A 232 21.92 20.89 -33.41
C ALA A 232 21.18 20.90 -34.76
N LYS A 233 20.69 19.75 -35.23
CA LYS A 233 19.88 19.65 -36.46
C LYS A 233 18.56 20.41 -36.39
N LYS A 234 18.00 20.63 -35.20
CA LYS A 234 16.75 21.39 -34.99
C LYS A 234 16.96 22.91 -34.94
N LEU A 235 18.21 23.37 -34.93
CA LEU A 235 18.51 24.81 -34.87
C LEU A 235 18.33 25.46 -36.26
N ASN A 236 17.70 26.64 -36.27
CA ASN A 236 17.54 27.44 -37.48
C ASN A 236 18.87 28.08 -37.89
N MET A 237 19.57 27.44 -38.83
CA MET A 237 20.89 27.87 -39.32
C MET A 237 20.88 29.31 -39.87
N SER A 238 19.80 29.69 -40.56
CA SER A 238 19.65 31.04 -41.14
C SER A 238 19.59 32.14 -40.08
N ALA A 239 18.94 31.87 -38.95
CA ALA A 239 18.87 32.81 -37.83
C ALA A 239 20.23 32.93 -37.12
N LEU A 240 20.92 31.80 -36.93
CA LEU A 240 22.27 31.75 -36.35
C LEU A 240 23.31 32.50 -37.19
N ILE A 241 23.23 32.39 -38.52
CA ILE A 241 24.13 33.13 -39.42
C ILE A 241 23.88 34.64 -39.29
N LYS A 242 22.62 35.06 -39.21
CA LYS A 242 22.26 36.48 -39.03
C LYS A 242 22.75 37.03 -37.69
N SER A 243 22.56 36.30 -36.59
CA SER A 243 23.04 36.73 -35.27
C SER A 243 24.57 36.77 -35.21
N PHE A 244 25.25 35.78 -35.77
CA PHE A 244 26.71 35.76 -35.82
C PHE A 244 27.28 36.90 -36.68
N ALA A 245 26.63 37.22 -37.79
CA ALA A 245 27.00 38.36 -38.64
C ALA A 245 26.82 39.69 -37.90
N GLN A 246 25.75 39.84 -37.11
CA GLN A 246 25.51 41.02 -36.27
C GLN A 246 26.57 41.15 -35.16
N ASP A 247 26.94 40.06 -34.49
CA ASP A 247 27.96 40.07 -33.42
C ASP A 247 29.37 40.36 -33.95
N ARG A 248 29.72 39.90 -35.16
CA ARG A 248 30.99 40.26 -35.81
C ARG A 248 30.98 41.64 -36.46
N SER A 249 29.80 42.21 -36.70
CA SER A 249 29.62 43.57 -37.25
C SER A 249 29.82 44.67 -36.18
N ARG A 250 30.75 44.47 -35.24
CA ARG A 250 31.30 45.60 -34.46
C ARG A 250 32.23 46.39 -35.39
N LYS A 251 31.66 47.35 -36.12
CA LYS A 251 32.45 48.46 -36.66
C LYS A 251 33.21 49.08 -35.48
N LYS A 252 34.55 49.10 -35.55
CA LYS A 252 35.34 50.05 -34.76
C LYS A 252 34.81 51.44 -35.11
N LEU A 253 34.16 52.09 -34.15
CA LEU A 253 34.01 53.55 -34.18
C LEU A 253 35.43 54.10 -34.02
N PHE A 254 36.00 54.58 -35.12
CA PHE A 254 37.11 55.52 -35.13
C PHE A 254 36.55 56.93 -35.03
#